data_AF-A0A3D9JP37-F1
#
_entry.id   AF-A0A3D9JP37-F1
#
_cell.length_a   1.000
_cell.length_b   1.000
_cell.length_c   1.000
_cell.angle_alpha   90.00
_cell.angle_beta   90.00
_cell.angle_gamma   90.00
#
_symmetry.space_group_name_H-M   'P 1'
#
loop_
_entity.id
_entity.type
_entity.pdbx_description
1 polymer ?
#
loop_
_entity_poly.entity_id
_entity_poly.type
_entity_poly.pdbx_seq_one_letter_code
_entity_poly.pdbx_strand_id
1 'polypeptide(L)'
;MLVLITYDVSTVSSAGQRRLRQVSKACLSYGQRVQNSVFECIVDAAQFTTLKLKLIDLIDEETDSLRFYQLGNNYKSKVEHVGAKQSLDLEGPLIF
;
A
#
# COMPACT_ATOMS: atom_id res chain seq x y z
N MET A 1 4.40 -4.46 -12.05
CA MET A 1 4.31 -5.53 -11.03
C MET A 1 3.45 -5.06 -9.87
N LEU A 2 2.75 -5.98 -9.20
CA LEU A 2 2.08 -5.66 -7.94
C LEU A 2 3.09 -5.71 -6.78
N VAL A 3 3.07 -4.66 -5.96
CA VAL A 3 3.74 -4.63 -4.66
C VAL A 3 2.66 -4.45 -3.58
N LEU A 4 2.56 -5.42 -2.68
CA LEU A 4 1.76 -5.30 -1.47
C LEU A 4 2.62 -4.65 -0.38
N ILE A 5 2.11 -3.55 0.17
CA ILE A 5 2.78 -2.74 1.18
C ILE A 5 1.95 -2.83 2.45
N THR A 6 2.51 -3.42 3.50
CA THR A 6 1.89 -3.43 4.83
C THR A 6 2.60 -2.42 5.71
N TYR A 7 1.84 -1.55 6.34
CA TYR A 7 2.33 -0.52 7.24
C TYR A 7 1.82 -0.80 8.66
N ASP A 8 2.72 -1.15 9.55
CA ASP A 8 2.42 -1.26 10.98
C ASP A 8 2.74 0.07 11.64
N VAL A 9 1.70 0.70 12.19
CA VAL A 9 1.76 2.06 12.75
C VAL A 9 0.76 2.17 13.89
N SER A 10 1.21 2.73 15.01
CA SER A 10 0.30 3.08 16.08
C SER A 10 -0.58 4.27 15.68
N THR A 11 -1.89 4.06 15.58
CA THR A 11 -2.86 5.13 15.26
C THR A 11 -3.51 5.75 16.50
N VAL A 12 -3.01 5.40 17.69
CA VAL A 12 -3.51 5.94 18.96
C VAL A 12 -3.14 7.42 19.09
N SER A 13 -1.94 7.80 18.65
CA SER A 13 -1.48 9.18 18.67
C SER A 13 -1.86 9.95 17.40
N SER A 14 -2.04 11.26 17.51
CA SER A 14 -2.28 12.14 16.37
C SER A 14 -1.12 12.12 15.36
N ALA A 15 0.12 11.90 15.84
CA ALA A 15 1.31 11.77 15.02
C ALA A 15 1.26 10.52 14.13
N GLY A 16 0.96 9.35 14.70
CA GLY A 16 0.86 8.11 13.92
C GLY A 16 -0.31 8.13 12.92
N GLN A 17 -1.44 8.73 13.29
CA GLN A 17 -2.53 8.98 12.32
C GLN A 17 -2.10 9.89 11.17
N ARG A 18 -1.27 10.91 11.45
CA ARG A 18 -0.72 11.79 10.41
C ARG A 18 0.20 11.03 9.47
N ARG A 19 1.12 10.19 9.99
CA ARG A 19 2.00 9.35 9.17
C ARG A 19 1.20 8.38 8.30
N LEU A 20 0.19 7.71 8.86
CA LEU A 20 -0.72 6.85 8.08
C LEU A 20 -1.43 7.61 6.95
N ARG A 21 -1.88 8.84 7.19
CA ARG A 21 -2.47 9.67 6.12
C ARG A 21 -1.46 9.99 5.02
N GLN A 22 -0.21 10.31 5.39
CA GLN A 22 0.84 10.62 4.41
C GLN A 22 1.26 9.40 3.60
N VAL A 23 1.50 8.26 4.25
CA VAL A 23 1.79 6.97 3.61
C VAL A 23 0.64 6.57 2.69
N SER A 24 -0.61 6.64 3.17
CA SER A 24 -1.78 6.34 2.36
C SER A 24 -1.87 7.23 1.13
N LYS A 25 -1.60 8.54 1.26
CA LYS A 25 -1.62 9.45 0.12
C LYS A 25 -0.54 9.11 -0.91
N ALA A 26 0.65 8.70 -0.45
CA ALA A 26 1.74 8.29 -1.34
C ALA A 26 1.40 6.99 -2.10
N CYS A 27 0.85 5.98 -1.43
CA CYS A 27 0.47 4.70 -2.05
C CYS A 27 -0.70 4.85 -3.05
N LEU A 28 -1.70 5.68 -2.73
CA LEU A 28 -2.87 5.89 -3.59
C LEU A 28 -2.55 6.52 -4.95
N SER A 29 -1.36 7.11 -5.13
CA SER A 29 -0.90 7.57 -6.45
C SER A 29 -0.53 6.42 -7.39
N TYR A 30 -0.37 5.20 -6.87
CA TYR A 30 0.10 4.03 -7.60
C TYR A 30 -0.83 2.82 -7.45
N GLY A 31 -1.96 2.97 -6.77
CA GLY A 31 -2.89 1.87 -6.56
C GLY A 31 -3.95 2.18 -5.50
N GLN A 32 -4.24 1.20 -4.65
CA GLN A 32 -5.37 1.26 -3.74
C GLN A 32 -5.02 0.89 -2.30
N ARG A 33 -5.88 1.33 -1.38
CA ARG A 33 -5.84 0.94 0.03
C ARG A 33 -6.86 -0.17 0.25
N VAL A 34 -6.39 -1.39 0.50
CA VAL A 34 -7.24 -2.58 0.63
C VAL A 34 -7.63 -2.89 2.07
N GLN A 35 -6.88 -2.41 3.06
CA GLN A 35 -7.22 -2.47 4.49
C GLN A 35 -6.82 -1.18 5.21
N ASN A 36 -6.97 -1.14 6.54
CA ASN A 36 -6.62 0.04 7.34
C ASN A 36 -5.20 0.53 7.08
N SER A 37 -4.21 -0.34 6.95
CA SER A 37 -2.83 0.07 6.68
C SER A 37 -2.13 -0.87 5.69
N VAL A 38 -2.90 -1.44 4.77
CA VAL A 38 -2.40 -2.30 3.70
C VAL A 38 -2.76 -1.70 2.34
N PHE A 39 -1.77 -1.64 1.47
CA PHE A 39 -1.85 -0.99 0.17
C PHE A 39 -1.37 -1.92 -0.93
N GLU A 40 -2.09 -1.93 -2.05
CA GLU A 40 -1.72 -2.62 -3.26
C GLU A 40 -1.29 -1.57 -4.29
N CYS A 41 -0.02 -1.60 -4.68
CA CYS A 41 0.56 -0.64 -5.63
C CYS A 41 1.01 -1.36 -6.90
N ILE A 42 0.50 -0.93 -8.05
CA ILE A 42 0.89 -1.43 -9.37
C ILE A 42 1.95 -0.47 -9.91
N VAL A 43 3.20 -0.91 -9.90
CA VAL A 43 4.37 -0.08 -10.22
C VAL A 43 5.36 -0.81 -11.11
N ASP A 44 6.13 -0.05 -11.89
CA ASP A 44 7.38 -0.52 -12.48
C ASP A 44 8.54 -0.46 -11.46
N ALA A 45 9.74 -0.89 -11.86
CA ALA A 45 10.91 -0.94 -10.97
C ALA A 45 11.41 0.45 -10.53
N ALA A 46 11.30 1.46 -11.39
CA ALA A 46 11.73 2.83 -11.09
C ALA A 46 10.73 3.52 -10.15
N GLN A 47 9.44 3.36 -10.44
CA GLN A 47 8.34 3.80 -9.58
C GLN A 47 8.40 3.13 -8.22
N PHE A 48 8.67 1.82 -8.15
CA PHE A 48 8.82 1.11 -6.88
C PHE A 48 9.97 1.68 -6.05
N THR A 49 11.14 1.91 -6.66
CA THR A 49 12.29 2.50 -5.97
C THR A 49 11.96 3.87 -5.41
N THR A 50 11.32 4.72 -6.22
CA THR A 50 10.91 6.08 -5.82
C THR A 50 9.88 6.06 -4.69
N LEU A 51 8.86 5.20 -4.80
CA LEU A 51 7.84 5.04 -3.78
C LEU A 51 8.44 4.51 -2.48
N LYS A 52 9.32 3.50 -2.55
CA LYS A 52 9.98 2.91 -1.38
C LYS A 52 10.77 3.97 -0.60
N LEU A 53 11.60 4.76 -1.27
CA LEU A 53 12.37 5.84 -0.63
C LEU A 53 11.43 6.85 0.05
N LYS A 54 10.41 7.32 -0.69
CA LYS A 54 9.42 8.25 -0.14
C LYS A 54 8.69 7.70 1.08
N LEU A 55 8.38 6.40 1.11
CA LEU A 55 7.70 5.78 2.24
C LEU A 55 8.63 5.66 3.45
N ILE A 56 9.91 5.33 3.26
CA ILE A 56 10.91 5.32 4.33
C ILE A 56 11.02 6.72 4.96
N ASP A 57 11.05 7.78 4.15
CA ASP A 57 11.11 9.17 4.64
C ASP A 57 9.86 9.63 5.42
N LEU A 58 8.74 8.92 5.30
CA LEU A 58 7.47 9.29 5.92
C LEU A 58 7.20 8.60 7.26
N ILE A 59 7.91 7.51 7.55
CA ILE A 59 7.70 6.72 8.75
C ILE A 59 8.66 7.13 9.87
N ASP A 60 8.36 6.65 11.07
CA ASP A 60 9.27 6.71 12.20
C ASP A 60 9.83 5.31 12.43
N GLU A 61 11.05 5.05 11.97
CA GLU A 61 11.65 3.70 11.97
C GLU A 61 11.87 3.10 13.37
N GLU A 62 11.80 3.91 14.43
CA GLU A 62 11.88 3.44 15.82
C GLU A 62 10.55 2.87 16.33
N THR A 63 9.43 3.25 15.71
CA THR A 63 8.07 2.92 16.21
C THR A 63 7.15 2.29 15.18
N ASP A 64 7.48 2.42 13.90
CA ASP A 64 6.69 1.91 12.79
C ASP A 64 7.48 0.86 11.99
N SER A 65 6.78 0.09 11.16
CA SER A 65 7.45 -0.80 10.20
C SER A 65 6.73 -0.88 8.87
N LEU A 66 7.50 -1.02 7.79
CA LEU A 66 7.02 -1.27 6.45
C LEU A 66 7.49 -2.63 5.97
N ARG A 67 6.61 -3.39 5.32
CA ARG A 67 6.99 -4.60 4.59
C ARG A 67 6.50 -4.51 3.16
N PHE A 68 7.40 -4.86 2.24
CA PHE A 68 7.17 -4.80 0.81
C PHE A 68 7.20 -6.23 0.24
N TYR A 69 6.07 -6.68 -0.32
CA TYR A 69 5.95 -7.97 -0.97
C TYR A 69 5.77 -7.75 -2.47
N GLN A 70 6.80 -8.07 -3.25
CA GLN A 70 6.76 -7.99 -4.70
C GLN A 70 6.10 -9.26 -5.26
N LEU A 71 4.80 -9.19 -5.55
CA LEU A 71 4.00 -10.33 -6.00
C LEU A 71 4.18 -10.63 -7.51
N GLY A 72 4.85 -9.70 -8.22
CA GLY A 72 5.17 -9.82 -9.64
C GLY A 72 4.00 -9.42 -10.54
N ASN A 73 4.06 -9.79 -11.81
CA ASN A 73 3.02 -9.47 -12.79
C ASN A 73 1.85 -10.48 -12.76
N ASN A 74 2.10 -11.71 -12.30
CA ASN A 74 1.08 -12.76 -12.20
C ASN A 74 0.59 -12.91 -10.76
N TYR A 75 -0.09 -11.88 -10.25
CA TYR A 75 -0.50 -11.82 -8.84
C TYR A 75 -1.98 -12.13 -8.60
N LYS A 76 -2.83 -12.07 -9.64
CA LYS A 76 -4.30 -12.19 -9.50
C LYS A 76 -4.75 -13.49 -8.83
N SER A 77 -4.06 -14.60 -9.06
CA SER A 77 -4.36 -15.90 -8.42
C SER A 77 -3.74 -16.07 -7.03
N LYS A 78 -2.97 -15.09 -6.54
CA LYS A 78 -2.22 -15.17 -5.28
C LYS A 78 -2.85 -14.32 -4.16
N VAL A 79 -3.95 -13.63 -4.46
CA VAL A 79 -4.62 -12.73 -3.52
C VAL A 79 -6.05 -13.21 -3.36
N GLU A 80 -6.43 -13.50 -2.12
CA GLU A 80 -7.79 -13.84 -1.74
C GLU A 80 -8.24 -12.89 -0.64
N HIS A 81 -9.47 -12.38 -0.75
CA HIS A 81 -10.06 -11.48 0.23
C HIS A 81 -11.28 -12.15 0.86
N VAL A 82 -11.36 -12.09 2.20
CA VAL A 82 -12.52 -12.54 2.97
C VAL A 82 -12.96 -11.43 3.93
N GLY A 83 -14.24 -11.07 3.90
CA GLY A 83 -14.84 -10.15 4.88
C GLY A 83 -15.41 -8.86 4.30
N ALA A 84 -15.34 -7.79 5.10
CA ALA A 84 -16.29 -6.68 5.04
C ALA A 84 -16.17 -5.71 3.85
N LYS A 85 -15.05 -5.67 3.11
CA LYS A 85 -14.85 -4.69 2.03
C LYS A 85 -14.10 -5.27 0.86
N GLN A 86 -14.78 -5.47 -0.25
CA GLN A 86 -14.13 -5.85 -1.51
C GLN A 86 -13.16 -4.75 -1.96
N SER A 87 -11.96 -5.18 -2.36
CA SER A 87 -10.99 -4.38 -3.10
C SER A 87 -11.45 -4.21 -4.54
N LEU A 88 -11.16 -3.07 -5.16
CA LEU A 88 -11.47 -2.83 -6.56
C LEU A 88 -10.45 -3.55 -7.44
N ASP A 89 -10.87 -4.06 -8.60
CA ASP A 89 -9.92 -4.51 -9.64
C ASP A 89 -9.40 -3.29 -10.40
N LEU A 90 -8.20 -2.83 -10.02
CA LEU A 90 -7.55 -1.67 -10.63
C LEU A 90 -7.16 -1.87 -12.10
N GLU A 91 -7.04 -3.12 -12.55
CA GLU A 91 -6.74 -3.45 -13.94
C GLU A 91 -8.00 -3.88 -14.72
N GLY A 92 -9.16 -3.89 -14.05
CA GLY A 92 -10.43 -4.23 -14.66
C GLY A 92 -10.93 -3.13 -15.61
N PRO A 93 -11.84 -3.45 -16.54
CA PRO A 93 -12.47 -2.45 -17.39
C PRO A 93 -13.24 -1.43 -16.52
N LEU A 94 -13.12 -0.14 -16.87
CA LEU A 94 -13.98 0.89 -16.28
C LEU A 94 -15.41 0.68 -16.76
N ILE A 95 -16.31 0.34 -15.82
CA ILE A 95 -17.75 0.24 -16.07
C ILE A 95 -18.39 1.50 -15.48
N PHE A 96 -19.07 2.26 -16.33
CA PHE A 96 -19.82 3.48 -15.98
C PHE A 96 -21.33 3.18 -15.85
#